data_AF-A0A8J6XK61-F1
#
_entry.id   AF-A0A8J6XK61-F1
#
_cell.length_a   1.000
_cell.length_b   1.000
_cell.length_c   1.000
_cell.angle_alpha   90.00
_cell.angle_beta   90.00
_cell.angle_gamma   90.00
#
_symmetry.space_group_name_H-M   'P 1'
#
loop_
_entity.id
_entity.type
_entity.pdbx_description
1 polymer ?
#
loop_
_entity_poly.entity_id
_entity_poly.type
_entity_poly.pdbx_seq_one_letter_code
_entity_poly.pdbx_strand_id
1 'polypeptide(L)'
;MLQTQLQELGYELKMKVIRAVEYGVPQMRERVFIVALNKGIDFQFPDATHGDPLKPALSMCPLPPYITVGEVLKGLGPKLLRTRLNF
;
A
#
# COMPACT_ATOMS: atom_id res chain seq x y z
N MET A 1 18.54 -0.61 20.15
CA MET A 1 18.05 -0.72 18.76
C MET A 1 16.78 -1.56 18.79
N LEU A 2 15.68 -1.08 18.20
CA LEU A 2 14.35 -1.70 18.32
C LEU A 2 14.34 -3.18 17.92
N GLN A 3 15.01 -3.54 16.83
CA GLN A 3 15.10 -4.93 16.36
C GLN A 3 15.71 -5.85 17.41
N THR A 4 16.85 -5.45 17.98
CA THR A 4 17.56 -6.21 19.00
C THR A 4 16.70 -6.42 20.24
N GLN A 5 16.01 -5.38 20.71
CA GLN A 5 15.14 -5.47 21.89
C GLN A 5 13.99 -6.46 21.69
N LEU A 6 13.37 -6.47 20.51
CA LEU A 6 12.28 -7.41 20.22
C LEU A 6 12.77 -8.85 20.02
N GLN A 7 13.97 -9.04 19.46
CA GLN A 7 14.60 -10.35 19.34
C GLN A 7 15.02 -10.92 20.70
N GLU A 8 15.55 -10.08 21.59
CA GLU A 8 15.88 -10.45 22.98
C GLU A 8 14.64 -10.87 23.78
N LEU A 9 13.49 -10.23 23.51
CA LEU A 9 12.19 -10.63 24.06
C LEU A 9 11.63 -11.92 23.44
N GLY A 10 12.33 -12.52 22.48
CA GLY A 10 11.99 -13.81 21.89
C GLY A 10 11.05 -13.76 20.68
N TYR A 11 10.79 -12.59 20.10
CA TYR A 11 9.95 -12.44 18.91
C TYR A 11 10.73 -12.70 17.62
N GLU A 12 10.04 -13.25 16.62
CA GLU A 12 10.51 -13.31 15.24
C GLU A 12 10.10 -12.02 14.52
N LEU A 13 11.08 -11.32 13.93
CA LEU A 13 10.86 -10.06 13.23
C LEU A 13 10.80 -10.25 11.72
N LYS A 14 9.82 -9.62 11.09
CA LYS A 14 9.73 -9.44 9.63
C LYS A 14 9.54 -7.96 9.33
N MET A 15 10.34 -7.44 8.42
CA MET A 15 10.32 -6.02 8.04
C MET A 15 10.26 -5.87 6.52
N LYS A 16 9.42 -4.95 6.04
CA LYS A 16 9.28 -4.64 4.61
C LYS A 16 8.91 -3.18 4.42
N VAL A 17 9.50 -2.54 3.42
CA VAL A 17 9.02 -1.24 2.92
C VAL A 17 7.85 -1.52 1.99
N ILE A 18 6.70 -0.93 2.27
CA ILE A 18 5.48 -1.09 1.49
C ILE A 18 5.11 0.26 0.87
N ARG A 19 4.86 0.26 -0.44
CA ARG A 19 4.39 1.42 -1.19
C ARG A 19 2.89 1.30 -1.43
N ALA A 20 2.09 2.27 -0.97
CA ALA A 20 0.63 2.20 -1.08
C ALA A 20 0.13 2.06 -2.53
N VAL A 21 0.88 2.59 -3.50
CA VAL A 21 0.59 2.49 -4.93
C VAL A 21 0.57 1.05 -5.46
N GLU A 22 1.36 0.15 -4.87
CA GLU A 22 1.38 -1.29 -5.20
C GLU A 22 0.13 -2.02 -4.69
N TYR A 23 -0.66 -1.38 -3.82
CA TYR A 23 -1.86 -1.93 -3.19
C TYR A 23 -3.13 -1.18 -3.59
N GLY A 24 -3.13 -0.54 -4.77
CA GLY A 24 -4.33 0.10 -5.35
C GLY A 24 -4.69 1.45 -4.76
N VAL A 25 -3.82 2.08 -3.97
CA VAL A 25 -4.05 3.45 -3.50
C VAL A 25 -3.39 4.42 -4.48
N PRO A 26 -4.11 5.43 -5.03
CA PRO A 26 -3.55 6.40 -5.98
C PRO A 26 -2.66 7.44 -5.27
N GLN A 27 -1.69 6.98 -4.48
CA GLN A 27 -0.82 7.78 -3.64
C GLN A 27 0.58 7.17 -3.56
N MET A 28 1.61 7.99 -3.86
CA MET A 28 3.01 7.65 -3.60
C MET A 28 3.33 7.82 -2.12
N ARG A 29 3.09 6.76 -1.34
CA ARG A 29 3.32 6.73 0.11
C ARG A 29 4.04 5.45 0.49
N GLU A 30 5.27 5.61 0.95
CA GLU A 30 6.11 4.50 1.42
C GLU A 30 6.14 4.49 2.93
N ARG A 31 6.02 3.30 3.52
CA ARG A 31 6.15 3.10 4.96
C ARG A 31 6.92 1.82 5.25
N VAL A 32 7.75 1.87 6.28
CA VAL A 32 8.38 0.67 6.85
C VAL A 32 7.36 0.01 7.78
N PHE A 33 7.06 -1.25 7.52
CA PHE A 33 6.26 -2.08 8.41
C PHE A 33 7.18 -3.04 9.16
N ILE A 34 7.02 -3.09 10.47
CA ILE A 34 7.76 -3.99 11.37
C ILE A 34 6.71 -4.87 12.04
N VAL A 35 6.79 -6.17 11.79
CA VAL A 35 5.89 -7.16 12.36
C VAL A 35 6.73 -8.07 13.26
N ALA A 36 6.40 -8.11 14.55
CA ALA A 36 7.04 -8.96 15.55
C ALA A 36 6.01 -9.98 16.04
N LEU A 37 6.31 -11.27 15.89
CA LEU A 37 5.38 -12.36 16.19
C LEU A 37 6.03 -13.37 17.12
N ASN A 38 5.21 -14.09 17.88
CA ASN A 38 5.68 -15.22 18.67
C ASN A 38 6.26 -16.30 17.74
N LYS A 39 7.25 -17.04 18.23
CA LYS A 39 7.89 -18.13 17.49
C LYS A 39 6.86 -19.15 17.01
N GLY A 40 7.06 -19.67 15.80
CA GLY A 40 6.19 -20.66 15.16
C GLY A 40 4.98 -20.09 14.42
N ILE A 41 4.87 -18.75 14.30
CA ILE A 41 3.85 -18.11 13.45
C ILE A 41 4.50 -17.68 12.12
N ASP A 42 4.14 -18.39 11.05
CA ASP A 42 4.57 -18.03 9.70
C ASP A 42 3.77 -16.85 9.14
N PHE A 43 4.37 -15.67 9.21
CA PHE A 43 3.85 -14.48 8.54
C PHE A 43 4.56 -14.17 7.22
N GLN A 44 3.81 -13.81 6.20
CA GLN A 44 4.34 -13.25 4.96
C GLN A 44 3.58 -11.96 4.66
N PHE A 45 4.30 -10.94 4.20
CA PHE A 45 3.65 -9.74 3.71
C PHE A 45 2.83 -10.07 2.47
N PRO A 46 1.67 -9.44 2.28
CA PRO A 46 0.90 -9.62 1.06
C PRO A 46 1.72 -9.25 -0.16
N ASP A 47 1.43 -9.92 -1.27
CA ASP A 47 1.99 -9.58 -2.56
C ASP A 47 1.38 -8.28 -3.09
N ALA A 48 2.14 -7.59 -3.93
CA ALA A 48 1.66 -6.40 -4.61
C ALA A 48 0.47 -6.78 -5.51
N THR A 49 -0.58 -5.96 -5.45
CA THR A 49 -1.78 -6.15 -6.28
C THR A 49 -1.69 -5.38 -7.59
N HIS A 50 -0.89 -4.32 -7.62
CA HIS A 50 -0.70 -3.44 -8.78
C HIS A 50 0.79 -3.23 -9.03
N GLY A 51 1.16 -3.08 -10.30
CA GLY A 51 2.54 -2.96 -10.76
C GLY A 51 2.79 -1.65 -11.51
N ASP A 52 4.08 -1.35 -11.69
CA ASP A 52 4.52 -0.20 -12.47
C ASP A 52 4.19 -0.43 -13.96
N PRO A 53 3.38 0.43 -14.61
CA PRO A 53 3.06 0.29 -16.03
C PRO A 53 4.29 0.38 -16.93
N LEU A 54 5.37 1.04 -16.47
CA LEU A 54 6.62 1.20 -17.23
C LEU A 54 7.57 0.02 -17.06
N LYS A 55 7.34 -0.84 -16.06
CA LYS A 55 8.15 -2.03 -15.78
C LYS A 55 7.24 -3.25 -15.72
N PRO A 56 6.64 -3.66 -16.86
CA PRO A 56 5.81 -4.85 -16.89
C PRO A 56 6.64 -6.04 -16.44
N ALA A 57 6.16 -6.75 -15.41
CA ALA A 57 6.80 -7.97 -14.97
C ALA A 57 6.76 -9.00 -16.11
N LEU A 58 7.89 -9.66 -16.40
CA LEU A 58 8.00 -10.81 -17.30
C LEU A 58 7.39 -12.08 -16.66
N SER A 59 6.24 -11.93 -16.02
CA SER A 59 5.51 -13.00 -15.34
C SER A 59 4.37 -13.50 -16.22
N MET A 60 4.04 -14.78 -16.09
CA MET A 60 2.88 -15.41 -16.75
C MET A 60 1.57 -14.64 -16.52
N CYS A 61 1.44 -13.94 -15.38
CA CYS A 61 0.28 -13.11 -15.04
C CYS A 61 0.75 -11.70 -14.67
N PRO A 62 0.73 -10.71 -15.59
CA PRO A 62 1.11 -9.34 -15.26
C PRO A 62 0.12 -8.70 -14.29
N LEU A 63 0.66 -7.95 -13.32
CA LEU A 63 -0.17 -7.17 -12.38
C LEU A 63 -0.85 -6.00 -13.12
N PRO A 64 -2.08 -5.62 -12.71
CA PRO A 64 -2.72 -4.41 -13.23
C PRO A 64 -1.87 -3.16 -12.93
N PRO A 65 -1.94 -2.13 -13.78
CA PRO A 65 -1.19 -0.89 -13.58
C PRO A 65 -1.72 -0.12 -12.38
N TYR A 66 -0.92 0.80 -11.83
CA TYR A 66 -1.33 1.66 -10.72
C TYR A 66 -2.64 2.42 -10.96
N ILE A 67 -3.48 2.49 -9.93
CA ILE A 67 -4.75 3.22 -9.96
C ILE A 67 -4.50 4.72 -9.97
N THR A 68 -5.28 5.44 -10.77
CA THR A 68 -5.22 6.90 -10.89
C THR A 68 -6.21 7.59 -9.96
N VAL A 69 -5.93 8.84 -9.60
CA VAL A 69 -6.86 9.68 -8.83
C VAL A 69 -8.20 9.83 -9.57
N GLY A 70 -8.15 9.99 -10.90
CA GLY A 70 -9.36 10.11 -11.71
C GLY A 70 -10.29 8.91 -11.56
N GLU A 71 -9.75 7.69 -11.56
CA GLU A 71 -10.54 6.46 -11.37
C GLU A 71 -11.21 6.41 -10.00
N VAL A 72 -10.49 6.78 -8.95
CA VAL A 72 -11.05 6.81 -7.58
C VAL A 72 -12.13 7.89 -7.42
N LEU A 73 -11.97 9.05 -8.07
CA LEU A 73 -12.90 10.17 -7.94
C LEU A 73 -14.13 10.09 -8.86
N LYS A 74 -14.17 9.16 -9.84
CA LYS A 74 -15.32 9.00 -10.76
C LYS A 74 -16.67 8.85 -10.04
N GLY A 75 -16.68 8.28 -8.83
CA GLY A 75 -17.89 8.06 -8.04
C GLY A 75 -18.43 9.27 -7.26
N LEU A 76 -17.74 10.42 -7.27
CA LEU A 76 -18.10 11.56 -6.40
C LEU A 76 -19.30 12.40 -6.88
N GLY A 77 -19.89 12.06 -8.02
CA GLY A 77 -21.01 12.81 -8.60
C GLY A 77 -20.61 14.21 -9.08
N PRO A 78 -21.57 14.98 -9.63
CA PRO A 78 -21.29 16.33 -10.11
C PRO A 78 -20.91 17.25 -8.96
N LYS A 79 -19.96 18.15 -9.21
CA LYS A 79 -19.60 19.20 -8.26
C LYS A 79 -20.84 20.05 -8.01
N LEU A 80 -21.37 20.02 -6.79
CA LEU A 80 -22.44 20.92 -6.38
C LEU A 80 -21.90 22.35 -6.52
N LEU A 81 -22.32 23.04 -7.58
CA LEU A 81 -22.01 24.45 -7.76
C LEU A 81 -22.80 25.19 -6.68
N ARG A 82 -22.11 25.57 -5.61
CA ARG A 82 -22.67 26.48 -4.61
C ARG A 82 -22.83 27.83 -5.29
N THR A 83 -23.99 28.07 -5.89
CA THR A 83 -24.37 29.40 -6.38
C THR A 83 -24.18 30.35 -5.20
N ARG A 84 -23.37 31.40 -5.38
CA ARG A 84 -23.19 32.43 -4.36
C ARG A 84 -24.59 32.95 -4.02
N LEU A 85 -25.08 32.63 -2.82
CA LEU A 85 -26.15 33.41 -2.22
C LEU A 85 -25.52 34.75 -1.88
N ASN A 86 -25.92 35.78 -2.62
CA ASN A 86 -25.57 37.15 -2.31
C ASN A 86 -26.15 37.46 -0.93
N PHE A 87 -25.27 37.77 0.03
CA PHE A 87 -25.63 38.46 1.26
C PHE A 87 -25.72 39.95 0.98
#